data_AF-A0A9N8YWW4-F1
#
_entry.id   AF-A0A9N8YWW4-F1
#
_cell.length_a   1.000
_cell.length_b   1.000
_cell.length_c   1.000
_cell.angle_alpha   90.00
_cell.angle_beta   90.00
_cell.angle_gamma   90.00
#
_symmetry.space_group_name_H-M   'P 1'
#
loop_
_entity.id
_entity.type
_entity.pdbx_description
1 polymer ?
#
loop_
_entity_poly.entity_id
_entity_poly.type
_entity_poly.pdbx_seq_one_letter_code
_entity_poly.pdbx_strand_id
1 'polypeptide(L)'
;MPFSRKCESEADYIGLLLMAQACYNPEEAIKMWKRMSKAEKVAPPQFLSTHPNHEARIKKINEWMPEALQKRAESDCLHQFEGFRKRLKRKYKERLKGKYKGRLKGKYKERLKGRFKGNLKENIKKDLKEDLKKDLKENLREELHENKPQILHPF
;
A
#
# COMPACT_ATOMS: atom_id res chain seq x y z
N MET A 1 -11.18 -16.18 39.68
CA MET A 1 -12.46 -16.41 38.96
C MET A 1 -12.17 -17.02 37.59
N PRO A 2 -12.95 -17.99 37.10
CA PRO A 2 -12.66 -18.74 35.88
C PRO A 2 -13.21 -18.03 34.62
N PHE A 3 -13.10 -16.71 34.54
CA PHE A 3 -13.40 -15.97 33.30
C PHE A 3 -12.15 -15.95 32.40
N SER A 4 -11.75 -17.19 32.12
CA SER A 4 -11.01 -17.73 30.98
C SER A 4 -10.68 -16.70 29.91
N ARG A 5 -9.38 -16.55 29.63
CA ARG A 5 -8.69 -15.84 28.52
C ARG A 5 -9.48 -15.53 27.23
N LYS A 6 -10.51 -16.32 26.91
CA LYS A 6 -11.50 -16.04 25.88
C LYS A 6 -12.20 -14.69 26.09
N CYS A 7 -12.69 -14.39 27.30
CA CYS A 7 -13.37 -13.14 27.60
C CYS A 7 -12.47 -11.92 27.38
N GLU A 8 -11.19 -12.03 27.72
CA GLU A 8 -10.21 -10.96 27.48
C GLU A 8 -9.91 -10.76 25.99
N SER A 9 -9.82 -11.85 25.25
CA SER A 9 -9.62 -11.79 23.79
C SER A 9 -10.84 -11.18 23.10
N GLU A 10 -12.04 -11.55 23.55
CA GLU A 10 -13.30 -10.98 23.07
C GLU A 10 -13.41 -9.49 23.41
N ALA A 11 -13.04 -9.10 24.63
CA ALA A 11 -12.98 -7.70 25.03
C ALA A 11 -11.99 -6.88 24.18
N ASP A 12 -10.80 -7.41 23.90
CA ASP A 12 -9.82 -6.75 23.03
C ASP A 12 -10.36 -6.58 21.59
N TYR A 13 -11.05 -7.60 21.07
CA TYR A 13 -11.65 -7.58 19.74
C TYR A 13 -12.78 -6.55 19.63
N ILE A 14 -13.77 -6.64 20.53
CA ILE A 14 -14.91 -5.71 20.55
C ILE A 14 -14.42 -4.28 20.81
N GLY A 15 -13.48 -4.10 21.75
CA GLY A 15 -12.88 -2.80 22.02
C GLY A 15 -12.19 -2.19 20.80
N LEU A 16 -11.46 -3.00 20.02
CA LEU A 16 -10.82 -2.56 18.78
C LEU A 16 -11.84 -2.06 17.75
N LEU A 17 -12.93 -2.80 17.55
CA LEU A 17 -14.00 -2.41 16.63
C LEU A 17 -14.74 -1.16 17.10
N LEU A 18 -15.03 -1.04 18.40
CA LEU A 18 -15.66 0.15 18.97
C LEU A 18 -14.77 1.39 18.82
N MET A 19 -13.46 1.27 19.04
CA MET A 19 -12.52 2.37 18.79
C MET A 19 -12.53 2.81 17.33
N ALA A 20 -12.53 1.84 16.40
CA ALA A 20 -12.65 2.11 14.97
C ALA A 20 -13.93 2.86 14.62
N GLN A 21 -15.07 2.43 15.17
CA GLN A 21 -16.37 3.08 14.98
C GLN A 21 -16.46 4.47 15.59
N ALA A 22 -15.81 4.68 16.73
CA ALA A 22 -15.68 5.97 17.40
C ALA A 22 -14.59 6.87 16.76
N CYS A 23 -14.09 6.50 15.58
CA CYS A 23 -13.17 7.31 14.78
C CYS A 23 -11.75 7.49 15.34
N TYR A 24 -11.37 6.68 16.33
CA TYR A 24 -9.98 6.55 16.77
C TYR A 24 -9.15 5.78 15.74
N ASN A 25 -7.82 5.96 15.77
CA ASN A 25 -6.93 5.14 14.95
C ASN A 25 -6.70 3.76 15.62
N PRO A 26 -7.17 2.64 15.03
CA PRO A 26 -7.07 1.32 15.64
C PRO A 26 -5.62 0.87 15.83
N GLU A 27 -4.69 1.37 15.02
CA GLU A 27 -3.25 1.08 15.14
C GLU A 27 -2.64 1.56 16.47
N GLU A 28 -3.26 2.53 17.15
CA GLU A 28 -2.80 3.00 18.46
C GLU A 28 -2.93 1.92 19.54
N ALA A 29 -3.83 0.95 19.35
CA ALA A 29 -3.98 -0.20 20.25
C ALA A 29 -2.65 -1.00 20.35
N ILE A 30 -1.97 -1.22 19.23
CA ILE A 30 -0.66 -1.90 19.22
C ILE A 30 0.38 -1.10 20.01
N LYS A 31 0.39 0.23 19.85
CA LYS A 31 1.34 1.10 20.53
C LYS A 31 1.10 1.12 22.03
N MET A 32 -0.16 1.10 22.47
CA MET A 32 -0.53 0.97 23.88
C MET A 32 0.05 -0.32 24.48
N TRP A 33 -0.22 -1.47 23.86
CA TRP A 33 0.26 -2.76 24.37
C TRP A 33 1.79 -2.89 24.34
N LYS A 34 2.46 -2.29 23.35
CA LYS A 34 3.94 -2.18 23.35
C LYS A 34 4.47 -1.34 24.52
N ARG A 35 3.78 -0.27 24.91
CA ARG A 35 4.18 0.54 26.08
C ARG A 35 3.94 -0.21 27.38
N MET A 36 2.82 -0.92 27.51
CA MET A 36 2.53 -1.77 28.66
C MET A 36 3.56 -2.88 28.83
N SER A 37 3.91 -3.58 27.75
CA SER A 37 4.96 -4.60 27.73
C SER A 37 6.33 -4.07 28.17
N LYS A 38 6.67 -2.82 27.87
CA LYS A 38 7.92 -2.19 28.35
C LYS A 38 7.86 -1.76 29.81
N ALA A 39 6.67 -1.45 30.32
CA ALA A 39 6.47 -1.05 31.70
C ALA A 39 6.48 -2.26 32.66
N GLU A 40 6.08 -3.44 32.16
CA GLU A 40 6.08 -4.68 32.92
C GLU A 40 7.51 -5.26 33.02
N LYS A 41 8.17 -5.04 34.18
CA LYS A 41 9.58 -5.44 34.41
C LYS A 41 9.76 -6.94 34.67
N VAL A 42 8.73 -7.62 35.17
CA VAL A 42 8.73 -9.07 35.47
C VAL A 42 7.32 -9.59 35.18
N ALA A 43 7.15 -10.28 34.06
CA ALA A 43 5.89 -10.96 33.73
C ALA A 43 5.97 -12.42 34.18
N PRO A 44 4.96 -12.95 34.92
CA PRO A 44 4.92 -14.37 35.23
C PRO A 44 4.86 -15.20 33.93
N PRO A 45 5.45 -16.41 33.89
CA PRO A 45 5.30 -17.32 32.77
C PRO A 45 3.82 -17.46 32.38
N GLN A 46 3.53 -17.47 31.08
CA GLN A 46 2.15 -17.44 30.56
C GLN A 46 1.27 -18.60 31.07
N PHE A 47 1.86 -19.70 31.55
CA PHE A 47 1.14 -20.80 32.19
C PHE A 47 0.61 -20.44 33.60
N LEU A 48 1.31 -19.57 34.33
CA LEU A 48 0.95 -19.12 35.68
C LEU A 48 0.07 -17.85 35.67
N SER A 49 0.02 -17.13 34.54
CA SER A 49 -0.78 -15.91 34.40
C SER A 49 -2.25 -16.22 34.07
N THR A 50 -3.17 -15.56 34.77
CA THR A 50 -4.61 -15.56 34.48
C THR A 50 -4.96 -14.76 33.22
N HIS A 51 -4.08 -13.83 32.83
CA HIS A 51 -4.19 -12.98 31.64
C HIS A 51 -3.20 -13.42 30.55
N PRO A 52 -3.54 -13.34 29.25
CA PRO A 52 -2.60 -13.57 28.16
C PRO A 52 -1.54 -12.48 28.15
N ASN A 53 -0.29 -12.88 27.86
CA ASN A 53 0.83 -11.95 27.77
C ASN A 53 0.62 -10.91 26.66
N HIS A 54 1.34 -9.80 26.79
CA HIS A 54 1.21 -8.67 25.87
C HIS A 54 1.51 -9.03 24.40
N GLU A 55 2.44 -9.95 24.15
CA GLU A 55 2.79 -10.39 22.79
C GLU A 55 1.64 -11.13 22.10
N ALA A 56 0.97 -12.05 22.81
CA ALA A 56 -0.18 -12.76 22.28
C ALA A 56 -1.34 -11.82 21.94
N ARG A 57 -1.56 -10.80 22.78
CA ARG A 57 -2.56 -9.74 22.51
C ARG A 57 -2.19 -8.92 21.27
N ILE A 58 -0.94 -8.48 21.15
CA ILE A 58 -0.46 -7.75 19.98
C ILE A 58 -0.64 -8.58 18.69
N LYS A 59 -0.34 -9.89 18.73
CA LYS A 59 -0.53 -10.77 17.58
C LYS A 59 -1.99 -10.80 17.13
N LYS A 60 -2.93 -11.03 18.05
CA LYS A 60 -4.37 -11.02 17.74
C LYS A 60 -4.86 -9.67 17.21
N ILE A 61 -4.41 -8.57 17.80
CA ILE A 61 -4.78 -7.23 17.33
C ILE A 61 -4.29 -6.99 15.90
N ASN A 62 -3.10 -7.49 15.53
CA ASN A 62 -2.63 -7.41 14.14
C ASN A 62 -3.52 -8.25 13.20
N GLU A 63 -3.96 -9.43 13.63
CA GLU A 63 -4.88 -10.28 12.86
C GLU A 63 -6.23 -9.59 12.60
N TRP A 64 -6.76 -8.86 13.59
CA TRP A 64 -8.02 -8.11 13.48
C TRP A 64 -7.89 -6.71 12.87
N MET A 65 -6.66 -6.23 12.65
CA MET A 65 -6.40 -4.88 12.16
C MET A 65 -7.08 -4.55 10.82
N PRO A 66 -7.07 -5.44 9.80
CA PRO A 66 -7.74 -5.17 8.54
C PRO A 66 -9.24 -4.90 8.72
N GLU A 67 -9.91 -5.69 9.56
CA GLU A 67 -11.33 -5.53 9.87
C GLU A 67 -11.59 -4.21 10.61
N ALA A 68 -10.77 -3.88 11.61
CA ALA A 68 -10.90 -2.63 12.35
C ALA A 68 -10.71 -1.41 11.44
N LEU A 69 -9.75 -1.46 10.51
CA LEU A 69 -9.54 -0.39 9.52
C LEU A 69 -10.73 -0.26 8.57
N GLN A 70 -11.28 -1.38 8.12
CA GLN A 70 -12.50 -1.39 7.31
C GLN A 70 -13.67 -0.77 8.09
N LYS A 71 -13.89 -1.19 9.34
CA LYS A 71 -14.96 -0.68 10.19
C LYS A 71 -14.86 0.84 10.39
N ARG A 72 -13.65 1.36 10.56
CA ARG A 72 -13.37 2.79 10.64
C ARG A 72 -13.66 3.52 9.33
N ALA A 73 -13.38 2.90 8.19
CA ALA A 73 -13.63 3.48 6.87
C ALA A 73 -15.13 3.52 6.54
N GLU A 74 -15.89 2.51 6.96
CA GLU A 74 -17.36 2.47 6.87
C GLU A 74 -18.04 3.46 7.83
N SER A 75 -17.36 3.81 8.92
CA SER A 75 -17.87 4.76 9.91
C SER A 75 -17.79 6.19 9.36
N ASP A 76 -18.75 7.04 9.74
CA ASP A 76 -18.90 8.41 9.24
C ASP A 76 -17.86 9.42 9.78
N CYS A 77 -16.66 8.92 10.07
CA CYS A 77 -15.57 9.61 10.74
C CYS A 77 -15.03 10.82 9.97
N LEU A 78 -15.20 10.82 8.65
CA LEU A 78 -14.78 11.95 7.82
C LEU A 78 -15.82 13.07 7.81
N HIS A 79 -17.11 12.76 7.99
CA HIS A 79 -18.17 13.76 7.92
C HIS A 79 -18.14 14.73 9.10
N GLN A 80 -17.80 14.24 10.30
CA GLN A 80 -17.66 15.12 11.48
C GLN A 80 -16.60 16.22 11.28
N PHE A 81 -15.58 15.95 10.48
CA PHE A 81 -14.52 16.92 10.14
C PHE A 81 -14.68 17.55 8.76
N GLU A 82 -15.70 17.19 7.97
CA GLU A 82 -15.88 17.75 6.63
C GLU A 82 -16.09 19.25 6.66
N GLY A 83 -16.88 19.75 7.62
CA GLY A 83 -17.10 21.19 7.80
C GLY A 83 -15.80 21.93 8.09
N PHE A 84 -14.99 21.39 8.99
CA PHE A 84 -13.67 21.93 9.33
C PHE A 84 -12.71 21.87 8.13
N ARG A 85 -12.65 20.73 7.43
CA ARG A 85 -11.82 20.53 6.24
C ARG A 85 -12.23 21.46 5.09
N LYS A 86 -13.53 21.67 4.86
CA LYS A 86 -14.04 22.65 3.88
C LYS A 86 -13.60 24.06 4.26
N ARG A 87 -13.70 24.43 5.54
CA ARG A 87 -13.30 25.75 6.06
C ARG A 87 -11.79 25.98 5.94
N LEU A 88 -10.97 24.99 6.30
CA LEU A 88 -9.52 25.01 6.10
C LEU A 88 -9.18 25.09 4.61
N LYS A 89 -9.73 24.19 3.77
CA LYS A 89 -9.49 24.23 2.33
C LYS A 89 -9.80 25.60 1.76
N ARG A 90 -10.92 26.24 2.11
CA ARG A 90 -11.23 27.61 1.68
C ARG A 90 -10.16 28.61 2.13
N LYS A 91 -9.79 28.61 3.41
CA LYS A 91 -8.80 29.54 3.99
C LYS A 91 -7.41 29.39 3.34
N TYR A 92 -6.99 28.16 3.04
CA TYR A 92 -5.66 27.88 2.51
C TYR A 92 -5.60 27.81 0.98
N LYS A 93 -6.72 27.58 0.27
CA LYS A 93 -6.78 27.47 -1.20
C LYS A 93 -6.35 28.78 -1.87
N GLU A 94 -6.80 29.92 -1.38
CA GLU A 94 -6.39 31.22 -1.93
C GLU A 94 -4.90 31.50 -1.66
N ARG A 95 -4.43 31.19 -0.46
CA ARG A 95 -3.03 31.36 -0.05
C ARG A 95 -2.06 30.42 -0.78
N LEU A 96 -2.48 29.20 -1.11
CA LEU A 96 -1.66 28.20 -1.81
C LEU A 96 -1.67 28.40 -3.34
N LYS A 97 -2.79 28.82 -3.94
CA LYS A 97 -2.89 29.07 -5.39
C LYS A 97 -1.84 30.06 -5.88
N GLY A 98 -1.60 31.16 -5.16
CA GLY A 98 -0.58 32.15 -5.53
C GLY A 98 0.84 31.58 -5.48
N LYS A 99 1.16 30.83 -4.42
CA LYS A 99 2.53 30.32 -4.17
C LYS A 99 2.91 29.11 -5.04
N TYR A 100 1.95 28.23 -5.32
CA TYR A 100 2.18 26.99 -6.10
C TYR A 100 2.07 27.20 -7.62
N LYS A 101 1.11 28.00 -8.10
CA LYS A 101 0.83 28.12 -9.54
C LYS A 101 1.97 28.78 -10.33
N GLY A 102 2.69 29.72 -9.72
CA GLY A 102 3.89 30.33 -10.34
C GLY A 102 5.11 29.43 -10.28
N ARG A 103 5.37 28.79 -9.13
CA ARG A 103 6.63 28.06 -8.88
C ARG A 103 6.66 26.64 -9.48
N LEU A 104 5.54 25.93 -9.47
CA LEU A 104 5.45 24.57 -10.03
C LEU A 104 5.22 24.57 -11.53
N LYS A 105 4.36 25.43 -12.10
CA LYS A 105 4.13 25.42 -13.56
C LYS A 105 5.42 25.69 -14.35
N GLY A 106 6.28 26.60 -13.89
CA GLY A 106 7.58 26.86 -14.54
C GLY A 106 8.48 25.62 -14.53
N LYS A 107 8.79 25.12 -13.32
CA LYS A 107 9.71 23.98 -13.13
C LYS A 107 9.19 22.67 -13.73
N TYR A 108 7.89 22.41 -13.69
CA TYR A 108 7.29 21.18 -14.25
C TYR A 108 7.22 21.24 -15.79
N LYS A 109 6.91 22.41 -16.38
CA LYS A 109 6.83 22.59 -17.84
C LYS A 109 8.21 22.48 -18.51
N GLU A 110 9.27 23.00 -17.89
CA GLU A 110 10.65 22.78 -18.35
C GLU A 110 11.05 21.31 -18.26
N ARG A 111 10.88 20.69 -17.07
CA ARG A 111 11.31 19.31 -16.84
C ARG A 111 10.56 18.28 -17.67
N LEU A 112 9.24 18.43 -17.86
CA LEU A 112 8.47 17.51 -18.70
C LEU A 112 8.78 17.69 -20.18
N LYS A 113 8.84 18.92 -20.70
CA LYS A 113 9.11 19.12 -22.13
C LYS A 113 10.48 18.58 -22.55
N GLY A 114 11.52 18.79 -21.73
CA GLY A 114 12.86 18.27 -22.01
C GLY A 114 12.92 16.75 -21.92
N ARG A 115 12.37 16.17 -20.85
CA ARG A 115 12.50 14.73 -20.57
C ARG A 115 11.59 13.85 -21.44
N PHE A 116 10.39 14.34 -21.82
CA PHE A 116 9.50 13.58 -22.71
C PHE A 116 9.86 13.71 -24.20
N LYS A 117 10.26 14.88 -24.72
CA LYS A 117 10.54 14.99 -26.17
C LYS A 117 11.85 14.32 -26.61
N GLY A 118 12.88 14.33 -25.75
CA GLY A 118 14.18 13.70 -26.06
C GLY A 118 14.13 12.18 -25.93
N ASN A 119 13.85 11.68 -24.71
CA ASN A 119 13.92 10.25 -24.42
C ASN A 119 12.86 9.43 -25.16
N LEU A 120 11.65 9.98 -25.39
CA LEU A 120 10.60 9.22 -26.08
C LEU A 120 10.93 9.03 -27.56
N LYS A 121 11.57 9.99 -28.21
CA LYS A 121 11.83 9.93 -29.66
C LYS A 121 13.08 9.11 -29.98
N GLU A 122 14.10 9.17 -29.13
CA GLU A 122 15.32 8.38 -29.32
C GLU A 122 15.15 6.91 -28.90
N ASN A 123 14.54 6.64 -27.75
CA ASN A 123 14.39 5.26 -27.27
C ASN A 123 13.37 4.50 -28.11
N ILE A 124 12.17 5.06 -28.36
CA ILE A 124 11.18 4.38 -29.21
C ILE A 124 11.74 4.09 -30.60
N LYS A 125 12.53 5.00 -31.19
CA LYS A 125 13.10 4.78 -32.53
C LYS A 125 14.19 3.70 -32.52
N LYS A 126 14.94 3.58 -31.42
CA LYS A 126 15.93 2.50 -31.24
C LYS A 126 15.22 1.16 -31.03
N ASP A 127 14.28 1.12 -30.08
CA ASP A 127 13.53 -0.08 -29.72
C ASP A 127 12.76 -0.62 -30.93
N LEU A 128 12.01 0.23 -31.65
CA LEU A 128 11.33 -0.19 -32.89
C LEU A 128 12.30 -0.75 -33.94
N LYS A 129 13.49 -0.17 -34.06
CA LYS A 129 14.46 -0.57 -35.09
C LYS A 129 15.15 -1.88 -34.71
N GLU A 130 15.39 -2.12 -33.42
CA GLU A 130 15.92 -3.39 -32.93
C GLU A 130 14.89 -4.51 -33.06
N ASP A 131 13.65 -4.26 -32.65
CA ASP A 131 12.54 -5.22 -32.76
C ASP A 131 12.30 -5.60 -34.24
N LEU A 132 12.17 -4.62 -35.14
CA LEU A 132 11.98 -4.91 -36.57
C LEU A 132 13.12 -5.74 -37.16
N LYS A 133 14.36 -5.46 -36.75
CA LYS A 133 15.54 -6.17 -37.26
C LYS A 133 15.62 -7.59 -36.72
N LYS A 134 15.16 -7.81 -35.49
CA LYS A 134 15.09 -9.12 -34.87
C LYS A 134 14.02 -9.99 -35.54
N ASP A 135 12.83 -9.44 -35.71
CA ASP A 135 11.71 -10.12 -36.36
C ASP A 135 12.07 -10.51 -37.81
N LEU A 136 12.68 -9.58 -38.57
CA LEU A 136 13.09 -9.88 -39.95
C LEU A 136 14.15 -10.99 -40.03
N LYS A 137 15.02 -11.08 -39.04
CA LYS A 137 16.08 -12.09 -38.97
C LYS A 137 15.55 -13.45 -38.53
N GLU A 138 14.57 -13.47 -37.61
CA GLU A 138 13.88 -14.70 -37.20
C GLU A 138 13.05 -15.25 -38.37
N ASN A 139 12.27 -14.41 -39.06
CA ASN A 139 11.48 -14.83 -40.21
C ASN A 139 12.35 -15.35 -41.37
N LEU A 140 13.46 -14.68 -41.73
CA LEU A 140 14.39 -15.19 -42.76
C LEU A 140 15.02 -16.54 -42.36
N ARG A 141 15.23 -16.78 -41.06
CA ARG A 141 15.82 -18.02 -40.56
C ARG A 141 14.79 -19.16 -40.64
N GLU A 142 13.54 -18.90 -40.31
CA GLU A 142 12.45 -19.87 -40.43
C GLU A 142 12.20 -20.26 -41.90
N GLU A 143 12.16 -19.29 -42.82
CA GLU A 143 11.99 -19.55 -44.26
C GLU A 143 13.15 -20.37 -44.88
N LEU A 144 14.39 -20.19 -44.39
CA LEU A 144 15.55 -20.99 -44.80
C LEU A 144 15.54 -22.42 -44.21
N HIS A 145 14.89 -22.62 -43.06
CA HIS A 145 14.79 -23.94 -42.43
C HIS A 145 13.64 -24.78 -43.01
N GLU A 146 12.55 -24.16 -43.47
CA GLU A 146 11.45 -24.84 -44.16
C GLU A 146 11.76 -25.20 -45.63
N ASN A 147 12.59 -24.41 -46.32
CA ASN A 147 13.03 -24.71 -47.69
C ASN A 147 14.29 -25.59 -47.75
N LYS A 148 14.48 -26.51 -46.80
CA LYS A 148 15.56 -27.49 -46.89
C LYS A 148 15.14 -28.58 -47.89
N PRO A 149 15.83 -28.78 -49.02
CA PRO A 149 15.38 -29.73 -50.05
C PRO A 149 15.35 -31.14 -49.46
N GLN A 150 14.17 -31.78 -49.51
CA GLN A 150 14.02 -33.20 -49.21
C GLN A 150 14.77 -34.00 -50.28
N ILE A 151 15.98 -34.45 -49.97
CA ILE A 151 16.72 -35.36 -50.84
C ILE A 151 16.03 -36.72 -50.74
N LEU A 152 15.30 -37.04 -51.81
CA LEU A 152 14.73 -38.36 -52.12
C LEU A 152 15.81 -39.45 -52.01
N HIS A 153 15.57 -40.47 -51.20
CA HIS A 153 16.23 -41.78 -51.35
C HIS A 153 15.26 -42.74 -52.03
N PRO A 154 15.58 -43.32 -53.21
CA PRO A 154 14.88 -44.50 -53.71
C PRO A 154 15.65 -45.78 -53.36
N PHE A 155 14.89 -46.70 -52.75
CA PHE A 155 14.97 -48.16 -52.66
C PHE A 155 16.32 -48.89 -52.74
#